data_AF-A0A4V3EDI3-F1
#
_entry.id   AF-A0A4V3EDI3-F1
#
_cell.length_a   1.000
_cell.length_b   1.000
_cell.length_c   1.000
_cell.angle_alpha   90.00
_cell.angle_beta   90.00
_cell.angle_gamma   90.00
#
_symmetry.space_group_name_H-M   'P 1'
#
loop_
_entity.id
_entity.type
_entity.pdbx_description
1 polymer ?
#
loop_
_entity_poly.entity_id
_entity_poly.type
_entity_poly.pdbx_seq_one_letter_code
_entity_poly.pdbx_strand_id
1 'polypeptide(L)' 'MKKHHTDQFRHLPPGQQYTCLKMLQRVEETPLTDGVTGVAVSVMMKDGHTATLSKFIAKPDEVSVLVSWEKERE' A
#
# COMPACT_ATOMS: atom_id res chain seq x y z
N MET A 1 3.31 -0.05 12.27
CA MET A 1 3.97 -0.04 10.95
C MET A 1 5.27 -0.82 10.98
N LYS A 2 5.30 -1.99 10.33
CA LYS A 2 6.54 -2.77 10.15
C LYS A 2 7.51 -1.97 9.28
N LYS A 3 8.76 -1.80 9.73
CA LYS A 3 9.81 -1.01 9.03
C LYS A 3 10.02 -1.43 7.56
N HIS A 4 9.75 -2.69 7.22
CA HIS A 4 9.96 -3.21 5.86
C HIS A 4 9.05 -2.59 4.79
N HIS A 5 7.83 -2.16 5.15
CA HIS A 5 6.90 -1.59 4.16
C HIS A 5 7.15 -0.10 3.92
N THR A 6 7.67 0.62 4.93
CA THR A 6 8.01 2.05 4.78
C THR A 6 9.16 2.28 3.81
N ASP A 7 10.05 1.29 3.69
CA ASP A 7 11.22 1.35 2.82
C ASP A 7 10.85 1.27 1.34
N GLN A 8 9.72 0.64 1.02
CA GLN A 8 9.22 0.51 -0.35
C GLN A 8 8.78 1.85 -0.96
N PHE A 9 8.52 2.88 -0.15
CA PHE A 9 8.06 4.19 -0.62
C PHE A 9 9.15 5.27 -0.60
N ARG A 10 10.38 4.94 -0.18
CA ARG A 10 11.45 5.94 -0.01
C ARG A 10 11.90 6.61 -1.31
N HIS A 11 11.66 5.96 -2.45
CA HIS A 11 12.01 6.50 -3.78
C HIS A 11 10.97 7.50 -4.31
N LEU A 12 9.81 7.63 -3.65
CA LEU A 12 8.75 8.52 -4.07
C LEU A 12 8.97 9.94 -3.56
N PRO A 13 8.47 10.97 -4.28
CA PRO A 13 8.34 12.31 -3.77
C PRO A 13 7.62 12.36 -2.41
N PRO A 14 7.97 13.30 -1.51
CA PRO A 14 7.46 13.33 -0.13
C PRO A 14 5.93 13.27 0.00
N GLY A 15 5.20 13.96 -0.88
CA GLY A 15 3.74 13.94 -0.88
C GLY A 15 3.14 12.57 -1.25
N GLN A 16 3.73 11.88 -2.23
CA GLN A 16 3.31 10.54 -2.63
C GLN A 16 3.67 9.51 -1.55
N GLN A 17 4.86 9.62 -0.97
CA GLN A 17 5.30 8.80 0.15
C GLN A 17 4.34 8.92 1.35
N TYR A 18 3.98 10.15 1.73
CA TYR A 18 3.05 10.39 2.83
C TYR A 18 1.69 9.73 2.60
N THR A 19 1.13 9.88 1.39
CA THR A 19 -0.15 9.25 1.04
C THR A 19 -0.07 7.72 1.12
N CYS A 20 1.01 7.11 0.60
CA CYS A 20 1.20 5.65 0.67
C CYS A 20 1.31 5.16 2.12
N LEU A 21 2.04 5.89 2.98
CA LEU A 21 2.17 5.56 4.41
C LEU A 21 0.83 5.68 5.15
N LYS A 22 0.01 6.69 4.83
CA LYS A 22 -1.35 6.83 5.40
C LYS A 22 -2.27 5.69 4.99
N MET A 23 -2.18 5.23 3.74
CA MET A 23 -2.96 4.09 3.28
C MET A 23 -2.48 2.76 3.89
N LEU A 24 -1.16 2.60 4.06
CA LEU A 24 -0.60 1.46 4.81
C LEU A 24 -1.16 1.41 6.24
N GLN A 25 -1.14 2.55 6.93
CA GLN A 25 -1.75 2.65 8.26
C GLN A 25 -3.24 2.24 8.22
N ARG A 26 -4.01 2.76 7.25
CA ARG A 26 -5.43 2.44 7.10
C ARG A 26 -5.69 0.95 6.87
N VAL A 27 -4.87 0.29 6.04
CA VAL A 27 -4.98 -1.16 5.77
C VAL A 27 -4.59 -1.99 7.00
N GLU A 28 -3.51 -1.62 7.70
CA GLU A 28 -3.09 -2.29 8.94
C GLU A 28 -4.21 -2.24 10.00
N GLU A 29 -4.80 -1.05 10.20
CA GLU A 29 -5.84 -0.78 11.20
C GLU A 29 -7.23 -1.30 10.81
N THR A 30 -7.47 -1.66 9.55
CA THR A 30 -8.79 -2.15 9.13
C THR A 30 -9.02 -3.56 9.70
N PRO A 31 -10.05 -3.74 10.55
CA PRO A 31 -10.42 -5.06 11.05
C PRO A 31 -11.08 -5.86 9.93
N LEU A 32 -10.72 -7.14 9.82
CA LEU A 32 -11.35 -8.08 8.90
C LEU A 32 -12.38 -8.88 9.69
N THR A 33 -13.59 -8.33 9.84
CA THR A 33 -14.72 -8.96 10.56
C THR A 33 -15.86 -9.32 9.60
N ASP A 34 -16.82 -10.10 10.09
CA ASP A 34 -18.16 -10.25 9.49
C ASP A 34 -18.19 -10.54 7.98
N GLY A 35 -17.57 -11.65 7.57
CA GLY A 35 -17.60 -12.11 6.17
C GLY A 35 -16.64 -11.40 5.22
N VAL A 36 -15.82 -10.47 5.72
CA VAL A 36 -14.76 -9.83 4.94
C VAL A 36 -13.48 -10.65 5.02
N THR A 37 -13.02 -11.17 3.87
CA THR A 37 -11.80 -11.99 3.77
C THR A 37 -10.53 -11.20 3.47
N GLY A 38 -10.67 -9.93 3.08
CA GLY A 38 -9.54 -9.05 2.84
C GLY A 38 -9.95 -7.62 2.50
N VAL A 39 -8.98 -6.73 2.56
CA VAL A 39 -9.11 -5.32 2.16
C VAL A 39 -7.94 -4.97 1.25
N ALA A 40 -8.19 -4.17 0.23
CA ALA A 40 -7.16 -3.59 -0.63
C ALA A 40 -7.43 -2.09 -0.82
N VAL A 41 -6.36 -1.30 -0.79
CA VAL A 41 -6.40 0.14 -1.01
C VAL A 41 -5.37 0.48 -2.07
N SER A 42 -5.80 1.21 -3.11
CA SER A 42 -4.93 1.64 -4.20
C SER A 42 -4.76 3.16 -4.19
N VAL A 43 -3.50 3.60 -4.27
CA VAL A 43 -3.14 4.99 -4.56
C VAL A 43 -2.77 5.06 -6.02
N MET A 44 -3.49 5.90 -6.77
CA MET A 44 -3.16 6.24 -8.16
C MET A 44 -2.52 7.62 -8.17
N MET A 45 -1.32 7.70 -8.73
CA MET A 45 -0.55 8.92 -8.86
C MET A 45 -0.81 9.57 -10.22
N LYS A 46 -0.49 10.87 -10.34
CA LYS A 46 -0.79 11.65 -11.56
C LYS A 46 0.01 11.23 -12.78
N ASP A 47 1.16 10.59 -12.56
CA ASP A 47 2.07 10.02 -13.55
C ASP A 47 1.64 8.61 -14.01
N GLY A 48 0.47 8.13 -13.57
CA GLY A 48 -0.02 6.79 -13.91
C GLY A 48 0.54 5.68 -13.02
N HIS A 49 1.44 6.00 -12.08
CA HIS A 49 1.92 5.02 -11.12
C HIS A 49 0.86 4.61 -10.12
N THR A 50 0.92 3.35 -9.70
CA THR A 50 -0.03 2.80 -8.74
C THR A 50 0.66 2.02 -7.62
N ALA A 51 0.16 2.20 -6.40
CA ALA A 51 0.55 1.42 -5.24
C ALA A 51 -0.72 0.83 -4.60
N THR A 52 -0.83 -0.49 -4.61
CA THR A 52 -1.92 -1.25 -4.00
C THR A 52 -1.41 -1.95 -2.74
N LEU A 53 -2.05 -1.69 -1.62
CA LEU A 53 -1.77 -2.32 -0.33
C LEU A 53 -2.96 -3.19 0.05
N SER A 54 -2.70 -4.42 0.44
CA SER A 54 -3.75 -5.38 0.77
C SER A 54 -3.42 -6.22 1.99
N LYS A 55 -4.46 -6.63 2.71
CA LYS A 55 -4.40 -7.48 3.89
C LYS A 55 -5.52 -8.51 3.78
N PHE A 56 -5.21 -9.76 4.11
CA PHE A 56 -6.15 -10.88 3.98
C PHE A 56 -6.28 -11.63 5.30
N ILE A 57 -7.46 -12.19 5.58
CA ILE A 57 -7.74 -12.91 6.84
C ILE A 57 -6.92 -14.19 6.98
N ALA A 58 -6.49 -14.78 5.86
CA ALA A 58 -5.59 -15.92 5.85
C ALA A 58 -4.20 -15.57 6.42
N LYS A 59 -3.81 -14.29 6.37
CA LYS A 59 -2.54 -13.77 6.86
C LYS A 59 -2.71 -12.34 7.40
N PRO A 60 -3.38 -12.16 8.55
CA PRO A 60 -3.77 -10.84 9.04
C PRO A 60 -2.58 -9.97 9.45
N ASP A 61 -1.43 -10.57 9.73
CA ASP A 61 -0.19 -9.86 10.08
C ASP A 61 0.65 -9.46 8.85
N GLU A 62 0.29 -9.91 7.64
CA GLU A 62 1.00 -9.57 6.41
C GLU A 62 0.22 -8.54 5.59
N VAL A 63 0.89 -7.43 5.27
CA VAL A 63 0.40 -6.49 4.24
C VAL A 63 1.17 -6.77 2.96
N SER A 64 0.45 -7.12 1.90
CA SER A 64 0.99 -7.26 0.56
C SER A 64 0.95 -5.91 -0.14
N VAL A 65 2.09 -5.48 -0.67
CA VAL A 65 2.23 -4.22 -1.41
C VAL A 65 2.59 -4.57 -2.85
N LEU A 66 1.71 -4.22 -3.78
CA LEU A 66 1.92 -4.34 -5.21
C LEU A 66 2.08 -2.95 -5.80
N VAL A 67 3.16 -2.75 -6.53
CA VAL A 67 3.49 -1.45 -7.12
C VAL A 67 3.67 -1.61 -8.62
N SER A 68 3.10 -0.67 -9.37
CA SER A 68 3.32 -0.53 -10.80
C SER A 68 3.87 0.86 -11.06
N TRP A 69 5.18 0.92 -11.21
CA TRP A 69 5.90 2.10 -11.67
C TRP A 69 6.08 1.95 -13.18
N GLU A 70 5.52 2.84 -13.97
CA GLU A 70 5.99 2.99 -15.35
C GLU A 70 7.44 3.44 -15.25
N LYS A 71 8.38 2.70 -15.83
CA LYS A 71 9.72 3.25 -16.00
C LYS A 71 9.57 4.48 -16.87
N GLU A 72 10.08 5.63 -16.41
CA GLU A 72 10.34 6.75 -17.31
C GLU A 72 11.09 6.15 -18.51
N ARG A 73 10.49 6.27 -19.70
CA ARG A 73 11.18 5.90 -20.93
C ARG A 73 12.43 6.78 -20.99
N GLU A 74 13.60 6.16 -20.87
CA GLU A 74 14.88 6.78 -21.23
C GLU A 74 14.82 7.37 -22.64
#